data_AF-A0A1Y3C7P9-F1
#
_entry.id   AF-A0A1Y3C7P9-F1
#
_cell.length_a   1.000
_cell.length_b   1.000
_cell.length_c   1.000
_cell.angle_alpha   90.00
_cell.angle_beta   90.00
_cell.angle_gamma   90.00
#
_symmetry.space_group_name_H-M   'P 1'
#
loop_
_entity.id
_entity.type
_entity.pdbx_description
1 polymer ?
#
loop_
_entity_poly.entity_id
_entity_poly.type
_entity_poly.pdbx_seq_one_letter_code
_entity_poly.pdbx_strand_id
1 'polypeptide(L)'
;MSTLEKAIIFATEQHQGQLDKAGKNYILHPLRIMHKVQDTDAKIVAVLHDVLEDTPTSAEDLLALGFSTNIVNAVLAVTKKDGENRFQAVQRTVKNPISCTVKLADLSDNMDLSRLANISVKDLARLRQYSNVKDILLSAQSIHKHIYCLDINQDYPKFDYQNALQNFQYLLNVMFDYQHKIGGVNIGSPQEWWILFEDASAYFAYCKRKGFSPLKSVYLRLVNETDLNYFSGVFQDDTSQKLFQDMFKSFLQFHFKKDSE
;
A
#
# COMPACT_ATOMS: atom_id res chain seq x y z
N MET A 1 16.91 -17.62 -7.94
CA MET A 1 15.55 -17.05 -8.09
C MET A 1 15.18 -17.14 -9.56
N SER A 2 13.92 -17.48 -9.87
CA SER A 2 13.37 -17.50 -11.24
C SER A 2 13.39 -16.10 -11.88
N THR A 3 13.30 -16.02 -13.20
CA THR A 3 13.46 -14.78 -13.98
C THR A 3 12.14 -14.30 -14.58
N LEU A 4 12.15 -13.06 -15.08
CA LEU A 4 11.01 -12.49 -15.82
C LEU A 4 10.69 -13.28 -17.09
N GLU A 5 11.71 -13.72 -17.82
CA GLU A 5 11.53 -14.54 -19.03
C GLU A 5 10.80 -15.83 -18.72
N LYS A 6 11.15 -16.49 -17.61
CA LYS A 6 10.47 -17.72 -17.17
C LYS A 6 9.02 -17.45 -16.78
N ALA A 7 8.72 -16.31 -16.16
CA ALA A 7 7.35 -15.90 -15.86
C ALA A 7 6.52 -15.68 -17.13
N ILE A 8 7.10 -15.03 -18.14
CA ILE A 8 6.43 -14.77 -19.43
C ILE A 8 6.14 -16.07 -20.16
N ILE A 9 7.11 -16.98 -20.26
CA ILE A 9 6.92 -18.29 -20.90
C ILE A 9 5.79 -19.04 -20.20
N PHE A 10 5.86 -19.15 -18.88
CA PHE A 10 4.87 -19.88 -18.09
C PHE A 10 3.46 -19.28 -18.22
N ALA A 11 3.29 -17.97 -18.06
CA ALA A 11 1.98 -17.32 -18.21
C ALA A 11 1.42 -17.47 -19.64
N THR A 12 2.30 -17.44 -20.66
CA THR A 12 1.90 -17.66 -22.06
C THR A 12 1.35 -19.07 -22.27
N GLU A 13 2.00 -20.08 -21.69
CA GLU A 13 1.55 -21.48 -21.74
C GLU A 13 0.22 -21.66 -20.99
N GLN A 14 0.10 -21.11 -19.78
CA GLN A 14 -1.11 -21.29 -18.96
C GLN A 14 -2.35 -20.60 -19.55
N HIS A 15 -2.17 -19.45 -20.21
CA HIS A 15 -3.27 -18.72 -20.87
C HIS A 15 -3.44 -19.11 -22.36
N GLN A 16 -2.83 -20.20 -22.82
CA GLN A 16 -2.93 -20.63 -24.22
C GLN A 16 -4.39 -20.92 -24.61
N GLY A 17 -4.86 -20.27 -25.67
CA GLY A 17 -6.23 -20.41 -26.17
C GLY A 17 -7.28 -19.61 -25.39
N GLN A 18 -6.90 -18.95 -24.28
CA GLN A 18 -7.79 -18.02 -23.57
C GLN A 18 -7.92 -16.71 -24.35
N LEU A 19 -9.16 -16.23 -24.49
CA LEU A 19 -9.48 -14.95 -25.11
C LEU A 19 -9.99 -13.96 -24.08
N ASP A 20 -9.65 -12.69 -24.25
CA ASP A 20 -10.20 -11.60 -23.46
C ASP A 20 -11.60 -11.18 -23.95
N LYS A 21 -12.19 -10.18 -23.28
CA LYS A 21 -13.54 -9.67 -23.61
C LYS A 21 -13.62 -9.00 -24.99
N ALA A 22 -12.49 -8.66 -25.60
CA ALA A 22 -12.39 -8.11 -26.94
C ALA A 22 -12.01 -9.17 -27.99
N GLY A 23 -11.94 -10.46 -27.60
CA GLY A 23 -11.59 -11.57 -28.48
C GLY A 23 -10.10 -11.65 -28.83
N LYS A 24 -9.22 -10.99 -28.07
CA LYS A 24 -7.76 -11.05 -28.24
C LYS A 24 -7.16 -12.10 -27.31
N ASN A 25 -5.96 -12.61 -27.65
CA ASN A 25 -5.24 -13.55 -26.78
C ASN A 25 -5.02 -12.94 -25.39
N TYR A 26 -5.43 -13.65 -24.34
CA TYR A 26 -5.46 -13.14 -22.97
C TYR A 26 -4.10 -12.66 -22.48
N ILE A 27 -3.01 -13.36 -22.86
CA ILE A 27 -1.62 -13.03 -22.48
C ILE A 27 -1.22 -11.57 -22.78
N LEU A 28 -1.87 -10.91 -23.74
CA LEU A 28 -1.61 -9.50 -24.02
C LEU A 28 -1.97 -8.58 -22.82
N HIS A 29 -2.93 -8.96 -21.98
CA HIS A 29 -3.30 -8.19 -20.79
C HIS A 29 -2.19 -8.19 -19.71
N PRO A 30 -1.71 -9.34 -19.20
CA PRO A 30 -0.57 -9.38 -18.29
C PRO A 30 0.68 -8.66 -18.82
N LEU A 31 0.96 -8.77 -20.12
CA LEU A 31 2.09 -8.06 -20.75
C LEU A 31 1.92 -6.53 -20.74
N ARG A 32 0.71 -6.00 -20.97
CA ARG A 32 0.45 -4.55 -20.85
C ARG A 32 0.65 -4.05 -19.41
N ILE A 33 0.24 -4.84 -18.42
CA ILE A 33 0.45 -4.52 -17.00
C ILE A 33 1.95 -4.51 -16.69
N MET A 34 2.69 -5.53 -17.15
CA MET A 34 4.15 -5.62 -17.00
C MET A 34 4.85 -4.37 -17.54
N HIS A 35 4.42 -3.83 -18.69
CA HIS A 35 4.99 -2.61 -19.25
C HIS A 35 4.67 -1.33 -18.47
N LYS A 36 3.64 -1.32 -17.62
CA LYS A 36 3.26 -0.17 -16.78
C LYS A 36 4.00 -0.14 -15.44
N VAL A 37 4.72 -1.20 -15.07
CA VAL A 37 5.48 -1.29 -13.82
C VAL A 37 6.99 -1.32 -14.08
N GLN A 38 7.78 -0.85 -13.12
CA GLN A 38 9.23 -0.62 -13.33
C GLN A 38 10.11 -1.76 -12.79
N ASP A 39 9.91 -2.09 -11.51
CA ASP A 39 10.69 -3.07 -10.76
C ASP A 39 10.56 -4.50 -11.32
N THR A 40 11.63 -5.29 -11.29
CA THR A 40 11.67 -6.64 -11.86
C THR A 40 10.71 -7.59 -11.14
N ASP A 41 10.63 -7.55 -9.81
CA ASP A 41 9.70 -8.39 -9.05
C ASP A 41 8.26 -7.96 -9.35
N ALA A 42 8.00 -6.65 -9.46
CA ALA A 42 6.69 -6.15 -9.88
C ALA A 42 6.32 -6.59 -11.31
N LYS A 43 7.27 -6.64 -12.24
CA LYS A 43 7.06 -7.18 -13.59
C LYS A 43 6.73 -8.66 -13.57
N ILE A 44 7.44 -9.45 -12.78
CA ILE A 44 7.14 -10.89 -12.62
C ILE A 44 5.72 -11.07 -12.07
N VAL A 45 5.37 -10.36 -10.99
CA VAL A 45 4.04 -10.44 -10.39
C VAL A 45 2.96 -9.97 -11.37
N ALA A 46 3.20 -8.92 -12.16
CA ALA A 46 2.27 -8.45 -13.19
C ALA A 46 1.97 -9.50 -14.26
N VAL A 47 3.01 -10.22 -14.72
CA VAL A 47 2.84 -11.31 -15.69
C VAL A 47 2.07 -12.49 -15.10
N LEU A 48 2.27 -12.78 -13.81
CA LEU A 48 1.67 -13.92 -13.12
C LEU A 48 0.32 -13.61 -12.43
N HIS A 49 -0.16 -12.36 -12.43
CA HIS A 49 -1.19 -11.93 -11.48
C HIS A 49 -2.52 -12.70 -11.56
N ASP A 50 -2.89 -13.18 -12.75
CA ASP A 50 -4.12 -13.93 -13.00
C ASP A 50 -3.91 -15.45 -13.13
N VAL A 51 -2.67 -15.96 -13.11
CA VAL A 51 -2.44 -17.39 -13.37
C VAL A 51 -3.10 -18.27 -12.31
N LEU A 52 -3.18 -17.80 -11.06
CA LEU A 52 -3.86 -18.53 -9.98
C LEU A 52 -5.39 -18.36 -10.01
N GLU A 53 -5.91 -17.35 -10.73
CA GLU A 53 -7.36 -17.06 -10.80
C GLU A 53 -8.01 -17.75 -12.02
N ASP A 54 -7.32 -17.71 -13.17
CA ASP A 54 -7.89 -18.08 -14.47
C ASP A 54 -7.38 -19.43 -15.02
N THR A 55 -6.47 -20.10 -14.31
CA THR A 55 -5.83 -21.34 -14.77
C THR A 55 -5.76 -22.37 -13.64
N PRO A 56 -5.50 -23.67 -13.93
CA PRO A 56 -5.34 -24.69 -12.90
C PRO A 56 -4.07 -24.54 -12.03
N THR A 57 -3.27 -23.49 -12.23
CA THR A 57 -2.00 -23.26 -11.53
C THR A 57 -2.22 -23.03 -10.03
N SER A 58 -1.39 -23.68 -9.21
CA SER A 58 -1.31 -23.49 -7.75
C SER A 58 -0.13 -22.60 -7.34
N ALA A 59 -0.12 -22.14 -6.08
CA ALA A 59 1.02 -21.40 -5.55
C ALA A 59 2.27 -22.30 -5.41
N GLU A 60 2.06 -23.58 -5.14
CA GLU A 60 3.09 -24.61 -5.08
C GLU A 60 3.79 -24.79 -6.43
N ASP A 61 3.06 -24.68 -7.54
CA ASP A 61 3.65 -24.71 -8.88
C ASP A 61 4.61 -23.54 -9.10
N LEU A 62 4.23 -22.34 -8.67
CA LEU A 62 5.11 -21.16 -8.75
C LEU A 62 6.38 -21.33 -7.90
N LEU A 63 6.25 -21.91 -6.70
CA LEU A 63 7.42 -22.24 -5.86
C LEU A 63 8.31 -23.30 -6.52
N ALA A 64 7.72 -24.35 -7.11
CA ALA A 64 8.44 -25.40 -7.83
C ALA A 64 9.17 -24.86 -9.06
N LEU A 65 8.63 -23.81 -9.71
CA LEU A 65 9.30 -23.07 -10.78
C LEU A 65 10.46 -22.18 -10.28
N GLY A 66 10.65 -22.06 -8.97
CA GLY A 66 11.76 -21.33 -8.35
C GLY A 66 11.51 -19.83 -8.16
N PHE A 67 10.25 -19.38 -8.24
CA PHE A 67 9.89 -18.02 -7.82
C PHE A 67 10.06 -17.88 -6.30
N SER A 68 10.54 -16.73 -5.86
CA SER A 68 10.77 -16.47 -4.44
C SER A 68 9.45 -16.43 -3.66
N THR A 69 9.49 -16.74 -2.37
CA THR A 69 8.32 -16.61 -1.49
C THR A 69 7.73 -15.19 -1.51
N ASN A 70 8.56 -14.17 -1.68
CA ASN A 70 8.09 -12.78 -1.81
C ASN A 70 7.24 -12.57 -3.06
N ILE A 71 7.67 -13.09 -4.23
CA ILE A 71 6.91 -13.04 -5.47
C ILE A 71 5.61 -13.83 -5.34
N VAL A 72 5.68 -15.06 -4.83
CA VAL A 72 4.49 -15.92 -4.67
C VAL A 72 3.48 -15.30 -3.71
N ASN A 73 3.93 -14.71 -2.59
CA ASN A 73 3.05 -13.98 -1.68
C ASN A 73 2.41 -12.75 -2.32
N ALA A 74 3.13 -12.06 -3.21
CA ALA A 74 2.59 -10.92 -3.94
C ALA A 74 1.54 -11.35 -4.99
N VAL A 75 1.74 -12.48 -5.67
CA VAL A 75 0.73 -13.08 -6.56
C VAL A 75 -0.50 -13.48 -5.75
N LEU A 76 -0.33 -14.23 -4.65
CA LEU A 76 -1.45 -14.63 -3.78
C LEU A 76 -2.26 -13.46 -3.22
N ALA A 77 -1.61 -12.31 -2.96
CA ALA A 77 -2.25 -11.11 -2.45
C ALA A 77 -3.00 -10.30 -3.52
N VAL A 78 -2.69 -10.50 -4.82
CA VAL A 78 -3.40 -9.86 -5.94
C VAL A 78 -4.49 -10.75 -6.53
N THR A 79 -4.35 -12.08 -6.42
CA THR A 79 -5.34 -13.09 -6.83
C THR A 79 -6.61 -12.99 -6.00
N LYS A 80 -7.75 -12.86 -6.66
CA LYS A 80 -9.05 -12.87 -6.02
C LYS A 80 -9.49 -14.31 -5.74
N LYS A 81 -10.02 -14.59 -4.54
CA LYS A 81 -10.52 -15.92 -4.18
C LYS A 81 -11.96 -16.15 -4.63
N ASP A 82 -12.34 -17.40 -4.77
CA ASP A 82 -13.73 -17.79 -5.01
C ASP A 82 -14.66 -17.26 -3.92
N GLY A 83 -15.79 -16.68 -4.34
CA GLY A 83 -16.76 -16.04 -3.46
C GLY A 83 -16.33 -14.68 -2.89
N GLU A 84 -15.09 -14.24 -3.12
CA GLU A 84 -14.61 -12.94 -2.68
C GLU A 84 -15.15 -11.82 -3.57
N ASN A 85 -15.45 -10.66 -2.99
CA ASN A 85 -15.71 -9.43 -3.76
C ASN A 85 -14.44 -8.55 -3.82
N ARG A 86 -14.43 -7.54 -4.70
CA ARG A 86 -13.24 -6.68 -4.90
C ARG A 86 -12.80 -5.94 -3.64
N PHE A 87 -13.73 -5.60 -2.74
CA PHE A 87 -13.44 -4.92 -1.48
C PHE A 87 -12.88 -5.85 -0.41
N GLN A 88 -13.16 -7.15 -0.49
CA GLN A 88 -12.53 -8.16 0.34
C GLN A 88 -11.12 -8.48 -0.19
N ALA A 89 -10.98 -8.68 -1.50
CA ALA A 89 -9.69 -8.96 -2.13
C ALA A 89 -8.67 -7.84 -1.88
N VAL A 90 -9.09 -6.58 -2.00
CA VAL A 90 -8.21 -5.43 -1.76
C VAL A 90 -7.67 -5.39 -0.33
N GLN A 91 -8.36 -5.93 0.68
CA GLN A 91 -7.83 -5.99 2.06
C GLN A 91 -6.57 -6.84 2.18
N ARG A 92 -6.39 -7.83 1.29
CA ARG A 92 -5.15 -8.62 1.20
C ARG A 92 -4.12 -7.88 0.38
N THR A 93 -4.53 -7.29 -0.74
CA THR A 93 -3.64 -6.54 -1.65
C THR A 93 -2.95 -5.37 -0.95
N VAL A 94 -3.67 -4.60 -0.11
CA VAL A 94 -3.10 -3.42 0.59
C VAL A 94 -1.91 -3.74 1.49
N LYS A 95 -1.77 -5.00 1.92
CA LYS A 95 -0.68 -5.42 2.81
C LYS A 95 0.65 -5.62 2.07
N ASN A 96 0.62 -5.79 0.75
CA ASN A 96 1.81 -6.07 -0.04
C ASN A 96 2.09 -4.91 -1.04
N PRO A 97 3.26 -4.26 -0.96
CA PRO A 97 3.58 -3.11 -1.80
C PRO A 97 3.68 -3.44 -3.30
N ILE A 98 4.17 -4.63 -3.64
CA ILE A 98 4.25 -5.10 -5.02
C ILE A 98 2.85 -5.37 -5.56
N SER A 99 2.00 -6.07 -4.79
CA SER A 99 0.62 -6.33 -5.17
C SER A 99 -0.20 -5.04 -5.34
N CYS A 100 0.02 -4.02 -4.50
CA CYS A 100 -0.60 -2.70 -4.68
C CYS A 100 -0.24 -2.10 -6.05
N THR A 101 1.05 -2.10 -6.39
CA THR A 101 1.57 -1.55 -7.65
C THR A 101 0.98 -2.28 -8.85
N VAL A 102 0.98 -3.61 -8.81
CA VAL A 102 0.42 -4.45 -9.88
C VAL A 102 -1.10 -4.26 -9.99
N LYS A 103 -1.84 -4.24 -8.88
CA LYS A 103 -3.30 -4.06 -8.92
C LYS A 103 -3.70 -2.67 -9.42
N LEU A 104 -2.93 -1.62 -9.12
CA LEU A 104 -3.16 -0.30 -9.70
C LEU A 104 -2.97 -0.30 -11.22
N ALA A 105 -1.95 -0.97 -11.73
CA ALA A 105 -1.71 -1.12 -13.17
C ALA A 105 -2.80 -1.97 -13.86
N ASP A 106 -3.23 -3.06 -13.22
CA ASP A 106 -4.38 -3.87 -13.64
C ASP A 106 -5.65 -3.02 -13.72
N LEU A 107 -6.01 -2.30 -12.65
CA LEU A 107 -7.17 -1.41 -12.65
C LEU A 107 -7.09 -0.36 -13.75
N SER A 108 -5.90 0.23 -14.00
CA SER A 108 -5.70 1.15 -15.11
C SER A 108 -5.98 0.52 -16.47
N ASP A 109 -5.51 -0.71 -16.72
CA ASP A 109 -5.84 -1.45 -17.95
C ASP A 109 -7.33 -1.78 -18.02
N ASN A 110 -7.93 -2.14 -16.89
CA ASN A 110 -9.31 -2.56 -16.79
C ASN A 110 -10.33 -1.43 -16.91
N MET A 111 -9.94 -0.22 -16.54
CA MET A 111 -10.75 0.99 -16.64
C MET A 111 -10.71 1.65 -18.03
N ASP A 112 -9.84 1.20 -18.92
CA ASP A 112 -9.87 1.63 -20.32
C ASP A 112 -11.09 1.01 -21.02
N LEU A 113 -12.14 1.81 -21.23
CA LEU A 113 -13.34 1.38 -21.94
C LEU A 113 -13.22 1.52 -23.46
N SER A 114 -12.22 2.24 -23.98
CA SER A 114 -12.09 2.51 -25.42
C SER A 114 -11.90 1.25 -26.26
N ARG A 115 -11.44 0.18 -25.60
CA ARG A 115 -11.25 -1.18 -26.16
C ARG A 115 -12.55 -1.97 -26.35
N LEU A 116 -13.68 -1.51 -25.82
CA LEU A 116 -14.97 -2.20 -25.92
C LEU A 116 -15.80 -1.62 -27.07
N ALA A 117 -16.36 -2.50 -27.91
CA ALA A 117 -17.24 -2.09 -29.00
C ALA A 117 -18.57 -1.48 -28.48
N ASN A 118 -19.08 -1.98 -27.35
CA ASN A 118 -20.31 -1.51 -26.72
C ASN A 118 -20.11 -1.38 -25.20
N ILE A 119 -20.58 -0.28 -24.60
CA ILE A 119 -20.49 -0.03 -23.15
C ILE A 119 -21.84 -0.33 -22.50
N SER A 120 -21.86 -1.23 -21.51
CA SER A 120 -23.08 -1.58 -20.78
C SER A 120 -23.19 -0.90 -19.41
N VAL A 121 -24.39 -0.92 -18.83
CA VAL A 121 -24.62 -0.47 -17.43
C VAL A 121 -23.76 -1.27 -16.44
N LYS A 122 -23.49 -2.55 -16.72
CA LYS A 122 -22.61 -3.40 -15.89
C LYS A 122 -21.16 -2.93 -15.92
N ASP A 123 -20.69 -2.40 -17.04
CA ASP A 123 -19.34 -1.85 -17.16
C ASP A 123 -19.20 -0.55 -16.37
N LEU A 124 -20.20 0.35 -16.47
CA LEU A 124 -20.24 1.58 -15.68
C LEU A 124 -20.30 1.30 -14.17
N ALA A 125 -21.07 0.30 -13.73
CA ALA A 125 -21.10 -0.11 -12.33
C ALA A 125 -19.73 -0.66 -11.87
N ARG A 126 -19.05 -1.43 -12.73
CA ARG A 126 -17.71 -1.97 -12.45
C ARG A 126 -16.66 -0.88 -12.35
N LEU A 127 -16.73 0.15 -13.21
CA LEU A 127 -15.85 1.31 -13.14
C LEU A 127 -15.94 2.03 -11.80
N ARG A 128 -17.15 2.22 -11.25
CA ARG A 128 -17.33 2.83 -9.92
C ARG A 128 -16.65 1.99 -8.83
N GLN A 129 -16.80 0.67 -8.89
CA GLN A 129 -16.10 -0.22 -7.96
C GLN A 129 -14.58 -0.11 -8.11
N TYR A 130 -14.07 -0.09 -9.36
CA TYR A 130 -12.64 0.06 -9.63
C TYR A 130 -12.09 1.40 -9.13
N SER A 131 -12.85 2.49 -9.26
CA SER A 131 -12.46 3.79 -8.69
C SER A 131 -12.28 3.71 -7.17
N ASN A 132 -13.24 3.12 -6.46
CA ASN A 132 -13.14 2.98 -4.99
C ASN A 132 -11.94 2.10 -4.58
N VAL A 133 -11.70 1.00 -5.31
CA VAL A 133 -10.54 0.12 -5.05
C VAL A 133 -9.24 0.85 -5.35
N LYS A 134 -9.18 1.64 -6.42
CA LYS A 134 -8.03 2.47 -6.78
C LYS A 134 -7.69 3.46 -5.66
N ASP A 135 -8.68 4.13 -5.09
CA ASP A 135 -8.47 5.09 -3.98
C ASP A 135 -7.90 4.40 -2.73
N ILE A 136 -8.39 3.21 -2.39
CA ILE A 136 -7.85 2.38 -1.30
C ILE A 136 -6.39 2.03 -1.55
N LEU A 137 -6.07 1.57 -2.77
CA LEU A 137 -4.72 1.16 -3.15
C LEU A 137 -3.74 2.34 -3.23
N LEU A 138 -4.17 3.51 -3.70
CA LEU A 138 -3.34 4.73 -3.69
C LEU A 138 -3.00 5.14 -2.26
N SER A 139 -3.97 5.07 -1.33
CA SER A 139 -3.70 5.32 0.09
C SER A 139 -2.76 4.29 0.70
N ALA A 140 -2.85 3.02 0.29
CA ALA A 140 -1.93 1.98 0.76
C ALA A 140 -0.51 2.19 0.20
N GLN A 141 -0.39 2.54 -1.08
CA GLN A 141 0.88 2.83 -1.73
C GLN A 141 1.59 4.03 -1.09
N SER A 142 0.85 5.08 -0.69
CA SER A 142 1.46 6.22 0.01
C SER A 142 2.04 5.82 1.37
N ILE A 143 1.38 4.91 2.10
CA ILE A 143 1.87 4.33 3.36
C ILE A 143 3.12 3.50 3.13
N HIS A 144 3.10 2.54 2.19
CA HIS A 144 4.27 1.72 1.88
C HIS A 144 5.46 2.56 1.42
N LYS A 145 5.22 3.61 0.63
CA LYS A 145 6.27 4.54 0.20
C LYS A 145 6.85 5.32 1.39
N HIS A 146 6.01 5.78 2.32
CA HIS A 146 6.49 6.45 3.52
C HIS A 146 7.34 5.50 4.38
N ILE A 147 6.87 4.27 4.62
CA ILE A 147 7.64 3.22 5.32
C ILE A 147 9.00 2.98 4.66
N TYR A 148 9.01 2.81 3.34
CA TYR A 148 10.25 2.61 2.59
C TYR A 148 11.23 3.78 2.75
N CYS A 149 10.74 5.03 2.71
CA CYS A 149 11.57 6.21 2.90
C CYS A 149 12.10 6.40 4.33
N LEU A 150 11.45 5.80 5.34
CA LEU A 150 11.94 5.83 6.72
C LEU A 150 13.10 4.88 6.96
N ASP A 151 13.36 3.94 6.04
CA ASP A 151 14.48 2.98 6.09
C ASP A 151 14.60 2.31 7.47
N ILE A 152 13.48 1.72 7.92
CA ILE A 152 13.32 1.19 9.26
C ILE A 152 14.29 0.01 9.48
N ASN A 153 15.15 0.11 10.49
CA ASN A 153 16.07 -0.98 10.87
C ASN A 153 15.30 -2.23 11.32
N GLN A 154 15.89 -3.42 11.13
CA GLN A 154 15.33 -4.73 11.46
C GLN A 154 14.93 -4.88 12.94
N ASP A 155 15.53 -4.09 13.84
CA ASP A 155 15.27 -4.14 15.28
C ASP A 155 13.99 -3.40 15.71
N TYR A 156 13.36 -2.60 14.84
CA TYR A 156 12.08 -1.95 15.12
C TYR A 156 10.90 -2.90 14.85
N PRO A 157 9.80 -2.82 15.61
CA PRO A 157 8.60 -3.61 15.33
C PRO A 157 8.19 -3.54 13.85
N LYS A 158 8.11 -4.70 13.18
CA LYS A 158 7.79 -4.79 11.76
C LYS A 158 6.43 -4.15 11.46
N PHE A 159 6.37 -3.32 10.42
CA PHE A 159 5.12 -2.74 9.96
C PHE A 159 4.14 -3.83 9.50
N ASP A 160 2.94 -3.83 10.06
CA ASP A 160 1.79 -4.59 9.57
C ASP A 160 0.67 -3.61 9.19
N TYR A 161 0.21 -3.71 7.95
CA TYR A 161 -0.77 -2.78 7.40
C TYR A 161 -2.16 -3.06 8.02
N GLN A 162 -2.70 -2.04 8.68
CA GLN A 162 -4.00 -2.04 9.35
C GLN A 162 -4.89 -0.90 8.82
N ASN A 163 -5.70 -0.27 9.67
CA ASN A 163 -6.50 0.88 9.27
C ASN A 163 -5.68 2.19 9.33
N ALA A 164 -6.24 3.27 8.77
CA ALA A 164 -5.55 4.55 8.65
C ALA A 164 -5.03 5.09 9.99
N LEU A 165 -5.78 4.93 11.09
CA LEU A 165 -5.36 5.41 12.41
C LEU A 165 -4.10 4.67 12.85
N GLN A 166 -4.12 3.34 12.87
CA GLN A 166 -2.96 2.56 13.33
C GLN A 166 -1.75 2.73 12.42
N ASN A 167 -1.96 2.78 11.09
CA ASN A 167 -0.88 3.01 10.14
C ASN A 167 -0.23 4.39 10.36
N PHE A 168 -1.03 5.42 10.62
CA PHE A 168 -0.54 6.77 10.88
C PHE A 168 0.16 6.89 12.24
N GLN A 169 -0.36 6.22 13.26
CA GLN A 169 0.28 6.15 14.57
C GLN A 169 1.65 5.47 14.48
N TYR A 170 1.73 4.32 13.80
CA TYR A 170 2.99 3.60 13.56
C TYR A 170 4.02 4.51 12.87
N LEU A 171 3.62 5.20 11.81
CA LEU A 171 4.50 6.12 11.08
C LEU A 171 5.02 7.26 11.97
N LEU A 172 4.15 7.87 12.77
CA LEU A 172 4.55 8.94 13.69
C LEU A 172 5.52 8.44 14.76
N ASN A 173 5.26 7.25 15.32
CA ASN A 173 6.14 6.64 16.32
C ASN A 173 7.54 6.37 15.74
N VAL A 174 7.62 5.74 14.56
CA VAL A 174 8.91 5.45 13.89
C VAL A 174 9.67 6.75 13.61
N MET A 175 8.99 7.76 13.07
CA MET A 175 9.60 9.05 12.75
C MET A 175 10.18 9.72 14.00
N PHE A 176 9.44 9.64 15.12
CA PHE A 176 9.90 10.17 16.40
C PHE A 176 11.10 9.39 16.92
N ASP A 177 11.02 8.06 16.99
CA ASP A 177 12.09 7.20 17.53
C ASP A 177 13.40 7.29 16.74
N TYR A 178 13.32 7.47 15.42
CA TYR A 178 14.52 7.60 14.59
C TYR A 178 15.25 8.94 14.81
N GLN A 179 14.47 10.01 15.01
CA GLN A 179 15.00 11.36 15.22
C GLN A 179 15.29 11.64 16.70
N HIS A 180 14.73 10.84 17.60
CA HIS A 180 14.89 10.87 19.04
C HIS A 180 15.41 9.50 19.52
N LYS A 181 16.64 9.13 19.11
CA LYS A 181 17.24 7.84 19.45
C LYS A 181 17.16 7.58 20.96
N ILE A 182 16.25 6.68 21.34
CA ILE A 182 16.10 5.99 22.64
C ILE A 182 17.04 6.53 23.74
N GLY A 183 16.62 7.52 24.53
CA GLY A 183 17.36 7.87 25.75
C GLY A 183 17.49 9.33 26.19
N GLY A 184 16.55 10.22 25.90
CA GLY A 184 16.48 11.49 26.64
C GLY A 184 16.10 11.28 28.12
N VAL A 185 15.24 10.28 28.38
CA VAL A 185 14.77 9.90 29.72
C VAL A 185 14.80 8.38 29.81
N ASN A 186 15.40 7.82 30.85
CA ASN A 186 15.41 6.38 31.16
C ASN A 186 13.98 5.87 31.35
N ILE A 187 13.30 5.53 30.25
CA ILE A 187 11.97 4.94 30.20
C ILE A 187 12.14 3.62 29.45
N GLY A 188 11.68 2.53 30.09
CA GLY A 188 12.18 1.16 29.95
C GLY A 188 11.81 0.42 28.66
N SER A 189 11.06 1.02 27.72
CA SER A 189 10.82 0.42 26.41
C SER A 189 10.31 1.41 25.33
N PRO A 190 10.55 1.14 24.03
CA PRO A 190 9.96 1.89 22.92
C PRO A 190 8.41 1.94 22.88
N GLN A 191 7.71 1.11 23.67
CA GLN A 191 6.24 1.09 23.69
C GLN A 191 5.62 2.19 24.57
N GLU A 192 6.38 2.83 25.46
CA GLU A 192 5.82 3.75 26.46
C GLU A 192 5.36 5.09 25.88
N TRP A 193 5.86 5.51 24.71
CA TRP A 193 5.50 6.78 24.06
C TRP A 193 4.41 6.64 22.99
N TRP A 194 3.88 5.44 22.72
CA TRP A 194 2.87 5.25 21.65
C TRP A 194 1.62 6.12 21.82
N ILE A 195 1.26 6.43 23.07
CA ILE A 195 0.13 7.30 23.38
C ILE A 195 0.36 8.73 22.90
N LEU A 196 1.62 9.21 22.83
CA LEU A 196 1.99 10.58 22.43
C LEU A 196 1.37 11.01 21.10
N PHE A 197 1.23 10.08 20.16
CA PHE A 197 0.70 10.34 18.83
C PHE A 197 -0.69 9.76 18.58
N GLU A 198 -1.37 9.24 19.60
CA GLU A 198 -2.71 8.64 19.46
C GLU A 198 -3.72 9.66 18.88
N ASP A 199 -3.90 10.79 19.56
CA ASP A 199 -4.84 11.84 19.12
C ASP A 199 -4.42 12.47 17.78
N ALA A 200 -3.12 12.69 17.57
CA ALA A 200 -2.59 13.22 16.32
C ALA A 200 -2.85 12.27 15.13
N SER A 201 -2.69 10.96 15.33
CA SER A 201 -2.96 9.95 14.31
C SER A 201 -4.46 9.84 14.00
N ALA A 202 -5.33 9.92 15.02
CA ALA A 202 -6.78 9.97 14.86
C ALA A 202 -7.23 11.22 14.09
N TYR A 203 -6.61 12.37 14.37
CA TYR A 203 -6.83 13.61 13.64
C TYR A 203 -6.47 13.48 12.16
N PHE A 204 -5.29 12.92 11.83
CA PHE A 204 -4.92 12.67 10.43
C PHE A 204 -5.86 11.68 9.74
N ALA A 205 -6.24 10.59 10.41
CA ALA A 205 -7.19 9.63 9.86
C ALA A 205 -8.56 10.27 9.58
N TYR A 206 -9.02 11.16 10.48
CA TYR A 206 -10.23 11.96 10.27
C TYR A 206 -10.09 12.88 9.06
N CYS A 207 -9.00 13.67 8.97
CA CYS A 207 -8.75 14.57 7.86
C CYS A 207 -8.71 13.82 6.52
N LYS A 208 -8.01 12.68 6.45
CA LYS A 208 -7.93 11.85 5.24
C LYS A 208 -9.31 11.36 4.81
N ARG A 209 -10.11 10.84 5.75
CA ARG A 209 -11.48 10.37 5.49
C ARG A 209 -12.41 11.49 5.02
N LYS A 210 -12.22 12.72 5.50
CA LYS A 210 -13.04 13.88 5.14
C LYS A 210 -12.51 14.69 3.96
N GLY A 211 -11.35 14.33 3.40
CA GLY A 211 -10.70 15.09 2.33
C GLY A 211 -10.18 16.46 2.79
N PHE A 212 -9.89 16.62 4.08
CA PHE A 212 -9.35 17.86 4.64
C PHE A 212 -7.83 17.83 4.65
N SER A 213 -7.22 18.99 4.43
CA SER A 213 -5.81 19.21 4.74
C SER A 213 -5.66 19.49 6.23
N PRO A 214 -4.82 18.74 6.98
CA PRO A 214 -4.66 18.97 8.40
C PRO A 214 -3.91 20.28 8.66
N LEU A 215 -4.20 20.90 9.79
CA LEU A 215 -3.62 22.15 10.25
C LEU A 215 -2.48 21.86 11.23
N LYS A 216 -1.33 22.51 11.01
CA LYS A 216 -0.15 22.35 11.88
C LYS A 216 -0.46 22.71 13.33
N SER A 217 -1.22 23.77 13.57
CA SER A 217 -1.59 24.23 14.92
C SER A 217 -2.42 23.20 15.68
N VAL A 218 -3.34 22.51 15.01
CA VAL A 218 -4.16 21.45 15.63
C VAL A 218 -3.29 20.25 15.94
N TYR A 219 -2.45 19.82 15.00
CA TYR A 219 -1.52 18.71 15.22
C TYR A 219 -0.59 18.97 16.42
N LEU A 220 0.08 20.13 16.46
CA LEU A 220 0.98 20.47 17.57
C LEU A 220 0.24 20.55 18.90
N ARG A 221 -0.97 21.14 18.92
CA ARG A 221 -1.77 21.20 20.14
C ARG A 221 -2.09 19.81 20.67
N LEU A 222 -2.52 18.88 19.82
CA LEU A 222 -2.84 17.51 20.23
C LEU A 222 -1.62 16.81 20.83
N VAL A 223 -0.47 16.85 20.14
CA VAL A 223 0.77 16.24 20.66
C VAL A 223 1.19 16.86 21.99
N ASN A 224 1.11 18.18 22.13
CA ASN A 224 1.49 18.88 23.37
C ASN A 224 0.52 18.63 24.53
N GLU A 225 -0.79 18.54 24.26
CA GLU A 225 -1.79 18.16 25.27
C GLU A 225 -1.53 16.74 25.77
N THR A 226 -1.23 15.80 24.87
CA THR A 226 -0.86 14.43 25.26
C THR A 226 0.46 14.40 26.05
N ASP A 227 1.48 15.16 25.63
CA ASP A 227 2.75 15.29 26.35
C ASP A 227 2.56 15.81 27.79
N LEU A 228 1.76 16.85 27.97
CA LEU A 228 1.45 17.39 29.30
C LEU A 228 0.73 16.38 30.18
N ASN A 229 -0.23 15.64 29.63
CA ASN A 229 -1.07 14.72 30.39
C ASN A 229 -0.36 13.42 30.78
N TYR A 230 0.50 12.89 29.91
CA TYR A 230 1.09 11.56 30.09
C TYR A 230 2.59 11.59 30.40
N PHE A 231 3.28 12.67 30.03
CA PHE A 231 4.74 12.77 30.13
C PHE A 231 5.20 14.03 30.87
N SER A 232 4.28 14.75 31.53
CA SER A 232 4.59 15.95 32.32
C SER A 232 5.27 17.07 31.52
N GLY A 233 5.05 17.13 30.20
CA GLY A 233 5.57 18.20 29.34
C GLY A 233 7.06 18.08 29.01
N VAL A 234 7.62 16.87 29.04
CA VAL A 234 9.05 16.62 28.77
C VAL A 234 9.44 17.01 27.33
N PHE A 235 8.50 17.06 26.38
CA PHE A 235 8.76 17.40 24.98
C PHE A 235 8.33 18.83 24.59
N GLN A 236 8.22 19.73 25.56
CA GLN A 236 7.90 21.14 25.30
C GLN A 236 9.11 21.99 24.90
N ASP A 237 10.32 21.42 24.88
CA ASP A 237 11.53 22.14 24.49
C ASP A 237 11.58 22.45 22.97
N ASP A 238 12.38 23.45 22.59
CA ASP A 238 12.48 23.91 21.20
C ASP A 238 12.92 22.79 20.23
N THR A 239 13.73 21.84 20.68
CA THR A 239 14.20 20.71 19.86
C THR A 239 13.05 19.77 19.52
N SER A 240 12.28 19.37 20.54
CA SER A 240 11.10 18.52 20.38
C SER A 240 10.01 19.21 19.55
N GLN A 241 9.75 20.49 19.77
CA GLN A 241 8.78 21.25 18.98
C GLN A 241 9.21 21.40 17.52
N LYS A 242 10.51 21.58 17.27
CA LYS A 242 11.06 21.60 15.91
C LYS A 242 10.91 20.25 15.22
N LEU A 243 11.17 19.16 15.94
CA LEU A 243 10.98 17.78 15.49
C LEU A 243 9.52 17.54 15.07
N PHE A 244 8.54 17.82 15.94
CA PHE A 244 7.12 17.64 15.61
C PHE A 244 6.70 18.43 14.36
N GLN A 245 7.22 19.65 14.19
CA GLN A 245 6.95 20.44 12.99
C GLN A 245 7.51 19.82 11.71
N ASP A 246 8.68 19.21 11.77
CA ASP A 246 9.30 18.55 10.61
C ASP A 246 8.63 17.20 10.32
N MET A 247 8.21 16.47 11.36
CA MET A 247 7.35 15.28 11.22
C MET A 247 6.04 15.63 10.50
N PHE A 248 5.35 16.70 10.92
CA PHE A 248 4.12 17.17 10.27
C PHE A 248 4.32 17.46 8.77
N LYS A 249 5.42 18.12 8.40
CA LYS A 249 5.74 18.43 6.99
C LYS A 249 5.96 17.15 6.17
N SER A 250 6.74 16.21 6.71
CA SER A 250 6.96 14.91 6.06
C SER A 250 5.63 14.19 5.87
N PHE A 251 4.80 14.14 6.91
CA PHE A 251 3.50 13.48 6.86
C PHE A 251 2.57 14.04 5.77
N LEU A 252 2.50 15.37 5.66
CA LEU A 252 1.76 16.05 4.59
C LEU A 252 2.26 15.67 3.20
N GLN A 253 3.58 15.57 3.02
CA GLN A 253 4.20 15.25 1.74
C GLN A 253 3.77 13.87 1.20
N PHE A 254 3.62 12.88 2.08
CA PHE A 254 3.22 11.53 1.67
C PHE A 254 1.71 11.36 1.57
N HIS A 255 0.94 11.96 2.48
CA HIS A 255 -0.44 11.53 2.71
C HIS A 255 -1.52 12.54 2.33
N PHE A 256 -1.16 13.81 2.16
CA PHE A 256 -2.10 14.91 1.96
C PHE A 256 -1.76 15.85 0.81
N LYS A 257 -0.64 15.66 0.12
CA LYS A 257 -0.44 16.30 -1.19
C LYS A 257 -1.49 15.75 -2.16
N LYS A 258 -2.16 16.65 -2.89
CA LYS A 258 -2.86 16.24 -4.10
C LYS A 258 -1.78 15.76 -5.07
N ASP A 259 -1.96 14.58 -5.63
CA ASP A 259 -1.17 14.20 -6.80
C ASP A 259 -1.38 15.31 -7.83
N SER A 260 -0.31 16.06 -8.12
CA SER A 260 -0.30 16.94 -9.28
C SER A 260 -0.47 16.04 -10.49
N GLU A 261 -1.59 16.22 -11.19
CA GLU A 261 -1.98 15.54 -12.43
C GLU A 261 -0.83 15.35 -13.42
#